data_AF-A0A512B9D1-F1
#
_entry.id   AF-A0A512B9D1-F1
#
_cell.length_a   1.000
_cell.length_b   1.000
_cell.length_c   1.000
_cell.angle_alpha   90.00
_cell.angle_beta   90.00
_cell.angle_gamma   90.00
#
_symmetry.space_group_name_H-M   'P 1'
#
loop_
_entity.id
_entity.type
_entity.pdbx_description
1 polymer ?
#
loop_
_entity_poly.entity_id
_entity_poly.type
_entity_poly.pdbx_seq_one_letter_code
_entity_poly.pdbx_strand_id
1 'polypeptide(L)'
;MKAIQRFLLLTTLLTAFSCKDEKTNVKVLVNKFADLECRAMTLREQRFELANQLRFTQDTLMQRSKQADTTRLQSRLIAFNQQKEIMLKQSLLLADSIHTSLDDIMKNQLASKSEKQAFNDMLNEALVQRGCIKKS
;
A
#
# COMPACT_ATOMS: atom_id res chain seq x y z
N MET A 1 -36.60 -55.13 -2.40
CA MET A 1 -35.30 -54.49 -2.73
C MET A 1 -35.43 -53.50 -3.91
N LYS A 2 -36.33 -52.51 -3.85
CA LYS A 2 -36.49 -51.46 -4.88
C LYS A 2 -36.37 -50.03 -4.33
N ALA A 3 -36.30 -49.89 -2.99
CA ALA A 3 -36.22 -48.60 -2.31
C ALA A 3 -34.79 -48.06 -2.22
N ILE A 4 -33.79 -48.94 -2.13
CA ILE A 4 -32.37 -48.55 -1.96
C ILE A 4 -31.81 -47.93 -3.26
N GLN A 5 -32.27 -48.41 -4.42
CA GLN A 5 -31.80 -47.95 -5.72
C GLN A 5 -32.33 -46.54 -6.09
N ARG A 6 -33.42 -46.09 -5.45
CA ARG A 6 -33.95 -44.73 -5.62
C ARG A 6 -33.25 -43.70 -4.74
N PHE A 7 -32.61 -44.12 -3.66
CA PHE A 7 -31.88 -43.23 -2.76
C PHE A 7 -30.49 -42.85 -3.29
N LEU A 8 -29.87 -43.73 -4.08
CA LEU A 8 -28.55 -43.52 -4.69
C LEU A 8 -28.55 -42.55 -5.89
N LEU A 9 -29.71 -42.27 -6.47
CA LEU A 9 -29.85 -41.32 -7.60
C LEU A 9 -30.16 -39.89 -7.17
N LEU A 10 -30.55 -39.66 -5.91
CA LEU A 10 -30.80 -38.32 -5.38
C LEU A 10 -29.57 -37.68 -4.70
N THR A 11 -28.59 -38.47 -4.29
CA THR A 11 -27.39 -37.96 -3.59
C THR A 11 -26.27 -37.51 -4.54
N THR A 12 -26.31 -37.87 -5.83
CA THR A 12 -25.33 -37.41 -6.82
C THR A 12 -25.67 -36.07 -7.47
N LEU A 13 -26.86 -35.51 -7.20
CA LEU A 13 -27.27 -34.21 -7.76
C LEU A 13 -26.95 -33.00 -6.84
N LEU A 14 -26.46 -33.24 -5.62
CA LEU A 14 -26.24 -32.19 -4.60
C LEU A 14 -24.76 -31.82 -4.37
N THR A 15 -23.81 -32.44 -5.08
CA THR A 15 -22.37 -32.12 -4.95
C THR A 15 -21.85 -31.13 -6.00
N ALA A 16 -22.72 -30.56 -6.83
CA ALA A 16 -22.38 -29.38 -7.61
C ALA A 16 -22.48 -28.11 -6.73
N PHE A 17 -21.79 -28.10 -5.58
CA PHE A 17 -21.31 -26.86 -5.00
C PHE A 17 -20.32 -26.28 -5.99
N SER A 18 -20.87 -25.54 -6.95
CA SER A 18 -20.15 -24.60 -7.78
C SER A 18 -19.43 -23.66 -6.82
N CYS A 19 -18.14 -23.92 -6.59
CA CYS A 19 -17.23 -22.91 -6.09
C CYS A 19 -17.21 -21.85 -7.20
N LYS A 20 -18.10 -20.86 -7.11
CA LYS A 20 -17.96 -19.64 -7.89
C LYS A 20 -16.68 -19.02 -7.36
N ASP A 21 -15.58 -19.20 -8.08
CA ASP A 21 -14.44 -18.33 -7.97
C ASP A 21 -14.99 -16.90 -8.09
N GLU A 22 -15.06 -16.21 -6.96
CA GLU A 22 -15.44 -14.82 -6.91
C GLU A 22 -14.32 -14.09 -7.64
N LYS A 23 -14.51 -13.88 -8.95
CA LYS A 23 -13.58 -13.09 -9.76
C LYS A 23 -13.43 -11.75 -9.06
N THR A 24 -12.30 -11.55 -8.40
CA THR A 24 -11.99 -10.33 -7.67
C THR A 24 -12.23 -9.16 -8.59
N ASN A 25 -13.10 -8.24 -8.19
CA ASN A 25 -13.45 -7.11 -9.02
C ASN A 25 -12.21 -6.24 -9.24
N VAL A 26 -11.72 -6.18 -10.48
CA VAL A 26 -10.51 -5.43 -10.85
C VAL A 26 -10.58 -3.97 -10.39
N LYS A 27 -11.77 -3.36 -10.36
CA LYS A 27 -11.98 -2.00 -9.85
C LYS A 27 -11.67 -1.88 -8.35
N VAL A 28 -11.99 -2.91 -7.56
CA VAL A 28 -11.68 -2.95 -6.12
C VAL A 28 -10.17 -3.06 -5.93
N LEU A 29 -9.49 -3.89 -6.73
CA LEU A 29 -8.02 -3.98 -6.72
C LEU A 29 -7.39 -2.64 -7.08
N VAL A 30 -7.82 -2.02 -8.19
CA VAL A 30 -7.32 -0.71 -8.63
C VAL A 30 -7.47 0.33 -7.53
N ASN A 31 -8.64 0.42 -6.88
CA ASN A 31 -8.86 1.36 -5.79
C ASN A 31 -7.92 1.11 -4.60
N LYS A 32 -7.77 -0.16 -4.20
CA LYS A 32 -6.86 -0.53 -3.11
C LYS A 32 -5.42 -0.13 -3.41
N PHE A 33 -4.93 -0.39 -4.62
CA PHE A 33 -3.56 -0.01 -4.99
C PHE A 33 -3.39 1.49 -5.13
N ALA A 34 -4.41 2.18 -5.65
CA ALA A 34 -4.38 3.63 -5.69
C ALA A 34 -4.29 4.23 -4.27
N ASP A 35 -5.01 3.70 -3.28
CA ASP A 35 -4.90 4.13 -1.88
C ASP A 35 -3.50 3.90 -1.32
N LEU A 36 -2.92 2.72 -1.55
CA LEU A 36 -1.59 2.36 -1.06
C LEU A 36 -0.48 3.23 -1.67
N GLU A 37 -0.53 3.43 -2.99
CA GLU A 37 0.42 4.28 -3.72
C GLU A 37 0.31 5.74 -3.28
N CYS A 38 -0.91 6.29 -3.18
CA CYS A 38 -1.11 7.64 -2.66
C CYS A 38 -0.53 7.79 -1.25
N ARG A 39 -0.74 6.80 -0.37
CA ARG A 39 -0.15 6.80 0.98
C ARG A 39 1.37 6.73 0.95
N ALA A 40 1.95 5.95 0.04
CA ALA A 40 3.40 5.86 -0.14
C ALA A 40 3.99 7.20 -0.59
N MET A 41 3.30 7.91 -1.48
CA MET A 41 3.69 9.25 -1.92
C MET A 41 3.63 10.27 -0.79
N THR A 42 2.53 10.34 -0.05
CA THR A 42 2.40 11.23 1.12
C THR A 42 3.50 10.96 2.14
N LEU A 43 3.80 9.68 2.43
CA LEU A 43 4.85 9.33 3.38
C LEU A 43 6.24 9.73 2.87
N ARG A 44 6.49 9.62 1.55
CA ARG A 44 7.72 10.10 0.93
C ARG A 44 7.88 11.61 1.08
N GLU A 45 6.83 12.38 0.84
CA GLU A 45 6.82 13.84 1.03
C GLU A 45 7.08 14.22 2.48
N GLN A 46 6.40 13.58 3.43
CA GLN A 46 6.61 13.78 4.86
C GLN A 46 8.06 13.49 5.28
N ARG A 47 8.68 12.45 4.72
CA ARG A 47 10.09 12.13 4.97
C ARG A 47 11.04 13.22 4.45
N PHE A 48 10.77 13.80 3.28
CA PHE A 48 11.55 14.92 2.77
C PHE A 48 11.41 16.16 3.64
N GLU A 49 10.18 16.49 4.04
CA GLU A 49 9.92 17.62 4.91
C GLU A 49 10.62 17.46 6.28
N LEU A 50 10.54 16.26 6.88
CA LEU A 50 11.23 15.97 8.13
C LEU A 50 12.77 16.07 7.98
N ALA A 51 13.32 15.63 6.84
CA ALA A 51 14.75 15.78 6.57
C ALA A 51 15.18 17.25 6.48
N ASN A 52 14.35 18.11 5.87
CA ASN A 52 14.57 19.55 5.82
C ASN A 52 14.54 20.16 7.23
N GLN A 53 13.57 19.78 8.06
CA GLN A 53 13.45 20.26 9.45
C GLN A 53 14.63 19.83 10.32
N LEU A 54 15.10 18.59 10.15
CA LEU A 54 16.31 18.08 10.80
C LEU A 54 17.52 18.93 10.44
N ARG A 55 17.76 19.12 9.13
CA ARG A 55 18.88 19.92 8.63
C ARG A 55 18.83 21.35 9.17
N PHE A 56 17.68 22.02 9.04
CA PHE A 56 17.50 23.39 9.53
C PHE A 56 17.78 23.50 11.04
N THR A 57 17.32 22.52 11.83
CA THR A 57 17.52 22.52 13.28
C THR A 57 18.99 22.26 13.65
N GLN A 58 19.68 21.38 12.91
CA GLN A 58 21.12 21.13 13.08
C GLN A 58 21.94 22.37 12.74
N ASP A 59 21.67 23.00 11.59
CA ASP A 59 22.34 24.23 11.15
C ASP A 59 22.12 25.36 12.18
N THR A 60 20.90 25.50 12.70
CA THR A 60 20.59 26.48 13.76
C THR A 60 21.37 26.20 15.05
N LEU A 61 21.51 24.93 15.44
CA LEU A 61 22.25 24.54 16.64
C LEU A 61 23.73 24.90 16.53
N MET A 62 24.33 24.70 15.36
CA MET A 62 25.74 25.02 15.09
C MET A 62 26.03 26.52 15.18
N GLN A 63 25.03 27.37 14.91
CA GLN A 63 25.18 28.82 14.87
C GLN A 63 24.90 29.53 16.21
N ARG A 64 24.37 28.83 17.23
CA ARG A 64 23.99 29.47 18.51
C ARG A 64 25.02 29.27 19.63
N SER A 65 25.31 30.36 20.35
CA SER A 65 26.22 30.40 21.50
C SER A 65 25.55 30.29 22.88
N LYS A 66 24.21 30.38 22.97
CA LYS A 66 23.48 30.39 24.25
C LYS A 66 22.96 29.02 24.65
N GLN A 67 23.40 28.52 25.81
CA GLN A 67 23.16 27.18 26.33
C GLN A 67 21.69 26.75 26.47
N ALA A 68 20.77 27.67 26.83
CA ALA A 68 19.35 27.34 26.99
C ALA A 68 18.62 27.08 25.66
N ASP A 69 19.02 27.76 24.57
CA ASP A 69 18.50 27.47 23.23
C ASP A 69 19.03 26.14 22.71
N THR A 70 20.25 25.77 23.11
CA THR A 70 20.92 24.52 22.74
C THR A 70 20.14 23.30 23.23
N THR A 71 19.72 23.27 24.50
CA THR A 71 18.97 22.14 25.08
C THR A 71 17.63 21.93 24.38
N ARG A 72 16.86 22.99 24.14
CA ARG A 72 15.56 22.90 23.45
C ARG A 72 15.72 22.37 22.02
N LEU A 73 16.71 22.86 21.28
CA LEU A 73 17.00 22.41 19.92
C LEU A 73 17.48 20.95 19.89
N GLN A 74 18.29 20.53 20.86
CA GLN A 74 18.70 19.13 21.02
C GLN A 74 17.50 18.20 21.28
N SER A 75 16.57 18.59 22.16
CA SER A 75 15.35 17.80 22.39
C SER A 75 14.50 17.66 21.11
N ARG A 76 14.40 18.73 20.31
CA ARG A 76 13.73 18.67 18.99
C ARG A 76 14.44 17.73 18.02
N LEU A 77 15.77 17.75 17.97
CA LEU A 77 16.54 16.83 17.14
C LEU A 77 16.30 15.37 17.52
N ILE A 78 16.23 15.06 18.82
CA ILE A 78 15.91 13.71 19.29
C ILE A 78 14.50 13.30 18.81
N ALA A 79 13.51 14.17 18.99
CA ALA A 79 12.14 13.90 18.56
C ALA A 79 12.04 13.70 17.03
N PHE A 80 12.70 14.55 16.24
CA PHE A 80 12.72 14.40 14.78
C PHE A 80 13.44 13.12 14.34
N ASN A 81 14.54 12.74 14.99
CA ASN A 81 15.19 11.47 14.69
C ASN A 81 14.28 10.27 15.01
N GLN A 82 13.55 10.31 16.13
CA GLN A 82 12.57 9.26 16.46
C GLN A 82 11.46 9.19 15.39
N GLN A 83 10.92 10.33 14.97
CA GLN A 83 9.91 10.39 13.90
C GLN A 83 10.45 9.83 12.57
N LYS A 84 11.72 10.12 12.25
CA LYS A 84 12.38 9.62 11.03
C LYS A 84 12.45 8.10 11.02
N GLU A 85 12.82 7.48 12.14
CA GLU A 85 12.87 6.02 12.26
C GLU A 85 11.47 5.39 12.16
N ILE A 86 10.46 6.01 12.78
CA ILE A 86 9.06 5.56 12.68
C ILE A 86 8.57 5.62 11.22
N MET A 87 8.79 6.74 10.54
CA MET A 87 8.39 6.92 9.14
C MET A 87 9.14 5.96 8.20
N LEU A 88 10.42 5.70 8.47
CA LEU A 88 11.20 4.71 7.71
C LEU A 88 10.57 3.32 7.84
N LYS A 89 10.27 2.88 9.07
CA LYS A 89 9.62 1.59 9.31
C LYS A 89 8.26 1.50 8.62
N GLN A 90 7.44 2.55 8.71
CA GLN A 90 6.14 2.59 8.02
C GLN A 90 6.29 2.51 6.50
N SER A 91 7.31 3.17 5.95
CA SER A 91 7.58 3.17 4.50
C SER A 91 8.00 1.80 4.02
N LEU A 92 8.84 1.09 4.78
CA LEU A 92 9.27 -0.26 4.46
C LEU A 92 8.11 -1.25 4.51
N LEU A 93 7.33 -1.23 5.60
CA LEU A 93 6.15 -2.10 5.73
C LEU A 93 5.12 -1.87 4.63
N LEU A 94 4.92 -0.61 4.22
CA LEU A 94 4.01 -0.28 3.13
C LEU A 94 4.55 -0.79 1.79
N ALA A 95 5.84 -0.61 1.51
CA ALA A 95 6.47 -1.11 0.29
C ALA A 95 6.39 -2.65 0.20
N ASP A 96 6.68 -3.35 1.30
CA ASP A 96 6.56 -4.81 1.38
C ASP A 96 5.10 -5.24 1.12
N SER A 97 4.13 -4.56 1.74
CA SER A 97 2.70 -4.87 1.55
C SER A 97 2.23 -4.65 0.11
N ILE A 98 2.66 -3.56 -0.53
CA ILE A 98 2.38 -3.29 -1.95
C ILE A 98 3.01 -4.38 -2.81
N HIS A 99 4.30 -4.67 -2.61
CA HIS A 99 5.04 -5.63 -3.40
C HIS A 99 4.42 -7.03 -3.32
N THR A 100 4.19 -7.55 -2.12
CA THR A 100 3.56 -8.86 -1.93
C THR A 100 2.16 -8.92 -2.52
N SER A 101 1.35 -7.86 -2.35
CA SER A 101 -0.01 -7.84 -2.90
C SER A 101 0.00 -7.79 -4.43
N LEU A 102 0.93 -7.02 -5.02
CA LEU A 102 1.02 -6.86 -6.46
C LEU A 102 1.51 -8.16 -7.10
N ASP A 103 2.51 -8.80 -6.49
CA ASP A 103 3.01 -10.11 -6.89
C ASP A 103 1.90 -11.17 -6.90
N ASP A 104 1.07 -11.22 -5.85
CA ASP A 104 -0.06 -12.14 -5.76
C ASP A 104 -1.07 -11.91 -6.90
N ILE A 105 -1.49 -10.66 -7.10
CA ILE A 105 -2.48 -10.32 -8.14
C ILE A 105 -1.94 -10.58 -9.54
N MET A 106 -0.69 -10.20 -9.81
CA MET A 106 -0.05 -10.38 -11.11
C MET A 106 0.20 -11.86 -11.45
N LYS A 107 0.30 -12.74 -10.44
CA LYS A 107 0.49 -14.18 -10.64
C LYS A 107 -0.84 -14.95 -10.67
N ASN A 108 -1.76 -14.60 -9.79
CA ASN A 108 -2.93 -15.44 -9.48
C ASN A 108 -4.26 -14.88 -10.01
N GLN A 109 -4.34 -13.57 -10.30
CA GLN A 109 -5.61 -12.92 -10.68
C GLN A 109 -5.58 -12.29 -12.08
N LEU A 110 -4.41 -11.85 -12.55
CA LEU A 110 -4.21 -11.26 -13.87
C LEU A 110 -3.35 -12.20 -14.72
N ALA A 111 -3.99 -13.08 -15.49
CA ALA A 111 -3.30 -14.16 -16.21
C ALA A 111 -2.57 -13.65 -17.47
N SER A 112 -3.19 -12.75 -18.21
CA SER A 112 -2.68 -12.29 -19.51
C SER A 112 -1.92 -10.97 -19.43
N LYS A 113 -1.03 -10.73 -20.39
CA LYS A 113 -0.35 -9.43 -20.56
C LYS A 113 -1.36 -8.28 -20.74
N SER A 114 -2.47 -8.54 -21.43
CA SER A 114 -3.53 -7.55 -21.67
C SER A 114 -4.22 -7.13 -20.36
N GLU A 115 -4.56 -8.08 -19.50
CA GLU A 115 -5.18 -7.79 -18.19
C GLU A 115 -4.24 -7.02 -17.27
N LYS A 116 -2.94 -7.35 -17.28
CA LYS A 116 -1.91 -6.60 -16.54
C LYS A 116 -1.79 -5.17 -17.04
N GLN A 117 -1.79 -4.98 -18.36
CA GLN A 117 -1.76 -3.65 -18.95
C GLN A 117 -3.00 -2.83 -18.58
N ALA A 118 -4.20 -3.42 -18.73
CA ALA A 118 -5.44 -2.75 -18.38
C ALA A 118 -5.49 -2.37 -16.89
N PHE A 119 -5.01 -3.25 -16.00
CA PHE A 119 -4.86 -2.94 -14.58
C PHE A 119 -3.94 -1.74 -14.35
N ASN A 120 -2.76 -1.71 -14.99
CA ASN A 120 -1.81 -0.60 -14.86
C ASN A 120 -2.40 0.72 -15.39
N ASP A 121 -3.09 0.68 -16.53
CA ASP A 121 -3.72 1.86 -17.12
C ASP A 121 -4.82 2.42 -16.20
N MET A 122 -5.67 1.55 -15.66
CA MET A 122 -6.72 1.92 -14.69
C MET A 122 -6.13 2.44 -13.38
N LEU A 123 -5.05 1.84 -12.89
CA LEU A 123 -4.33 2.30 -11.70
C LEU A 123 -3.75 3.69 -11.93
N ASN A 124 -3.08 3.91 -13.07
CA ASN A 124 -2.53 5.20 -13.42
C ASN A 124 -3.61 6.29 -13.52
N GLU A 125 -4.74 5.97 -14.15
CA GLU A 125 -5.88 6.89 -14.23
C GLU A 125 -6.44 7.21 -12.83
N ALA A 126 -6.61 6.19 -11.98
CA ALA A 126 -7.08 6.40 -10.61
C ALA A 126 -6.13 7.27 -9.79
N LEU A 127 -4.81 7.11 -9.96
CA LEU A 127 -3.79 7.93 -9.29
C LEU A 127 -3.83 9.39 -9.75
N VAL A 128 -4.03 9.64 -11.05
CA VAL A 128 -4.22 10.99 -11.59
C VAL A 128 -5.51 11.61 -11.04
N GLN A 129 -6.63 10.88 -11.06
CA GLN A 129 -7.91 11.35 -10.55
C GLN A 129 -7.87 11.72 -9.06
N ARG A 130 -7.07 10.99 -8.28
CA ARG A 130 -6.85 11.24 -6.85
C ARG A 130 -5.83 12.35 -6.58
N GLY A 131 -5.18 12.87 -7.61
CA GLY A 131 -4.16 13.93 -7.49
C GLY A 131 -2.83 13.46 -6.90
N CYS A 132 -2.59 12.14 -6.84
CA CYS A 132 -1.37 11.60 -6.27
C CYS A 132 -0.20 11.72 -7.26
N ILE A 133 -0.48 11.60 -8.57
CA ILE A 133 0.50 11.86 -9.63
C ILE A 133 -0.03 12.93 -10.58
N LYS A 134 0.89 13.68 -11.20
CA LYS A 134 0.53 14.61 -12.28
C LYS A 134 0.38 13.82 -13.58
N LYS A 135 -0.64 14.17 -14.38
CA LYS A 135 -0.77 13.66 -15.75
C LYS A 135 0.44 14.14 -16.55
N SER A 136 1.28 13.20 -16.99
CA SER A 136 2.43 13.47 -17.87
C SER A 136 1.98 13.63 -19.31
#